data_AF-A0A4V2S4V0-F1
#
_entry.id   AF-A0A4V2S4V0-F1
#
_cell.length_a   1.000
_cell.length_b   1.000
_cell.length_c   1.000
_cell.angle_alpha   90.00
_cell.angle_beta   90.00
_cell.angle_gamma   90.00
#
_symmetry.space_group_name_H-M   'P 1'
#
loop_
_entity.id
_entity.type
_entity.pdbx_description
1 polymer ?
#
loop_
_entity_poly.entity_id
_entity_poly.type
_entity_poly.pdbx_seq_one_letter_code
_entity_poly.pdbx_strand_id
1 'polypeptide(L)'
;MSDEPKEVLHLRAIRAEFDDIKNKLDDARVQQTNLENTIADLLAKQREARKKRRDAILAADAAGIPRLRISKESGMRRSNMYKLFEEGSDDSTPPDVEDSDPQE
;
A
#
# COMPACT_ATOMS: atom_id res chain seq x y z
N MET A 1 -29.98 -53.11 8.29
CA MET A 1 -29.43 -51.77 7.96
C MET A 1 -30.28 -50.81 8.77
N SER A 2 -29.78 -50.33 9.91
CA SER A 2 -30.56 -49.44 10.78
C SER A 2 -30.74 -48.10 10.08
N ASP A 3 -31.97 -47.77 9.69
CA ASP A 3 -32.32 -46.44 9.22
C ASP A 3 -31.98 -45.45 10.34
N GLU A 4 -30.96 -44.63 10.11
CA GLU A 4 -30.58 -43.60 11.06
C GLU A 4 -31.74 -42.61 11.25
N PRO A 5 -31.98 -42.13 12.49
CA PRO A 5 -33.03 -41.15 12.75
C PRO A 5 -32.81 -39.90 11.90
N LYS A 6 -33.90 -39.35 11.33
CA LYS A 6 -33.85 -38.17 10.45
C LYS A 6 -33.23 -36.96 11.15
N GLU A 7 -33.39 -36.88 12.45
CA GLU A 7 -32.83 -35.86 13.33
C GLU A 7 -31.30 -35.93 13.35
N VAL A 8 -30.72 -37.14 13.36
CA VAL A 8 -29.26 -37.33 13.33
C VAL A 8 -28.68 -36.91 11.98
N LEU A 9 -29.38 -37.22 10.88
CA LEU A 9 -28.98 -36.77 9.53
C LEU A 9 -29.04 -35.24 9.42
N HIS A 10 -30.08 -34.62 9.99
CA HIS A 10 -30.22 -33.17 10.01
C HIS A 10 -29.10 -32.49 10.82
N LEU A 11 -28.77 -33.02 12.01
CA LEU A 11 -27.66 -32.53 12.82
C LEU A 11 -26.30 -32.66 12.10
N ARG A 12 -26.08 -33.74 11.34
CA ARG A 12 -24.87 -33.89 10.52
C ARG A 12 -24.82 -32.87 9.39
N ALA A 13 -25.94 -32.59 8.72
CA ALA A 13 -26.00 -31.58 7.66
C ALA A 13 -25.65 -30.19 8.21
N ILE A 14 -26.29 -29.77 9.32
CA ILE A 14 -26.00 -28.50 9.98
C ILE A 14 -24.53 -28.41 10.40
N ARG A 15 -23.98 -29.49 10.96
CA ARG A 15 -22.56 -29.53 11.34
C ARG A 15 -21.65 -29.37 10.12
N ALA A 16 -21.94 -30.05 9.02
CA ALA A 16 -21.16 -29.94 7.79
C ALA A 16 -21.20 -28.51 7.21
N GLU A 17 -22.37 -27.88 7.24
CA GLU A 17 -22.52 -26.47 6.85
C GLU A 17 -21.70 -25.54 7.76
N PHE A 18 -21.75 -25.76 9.09
CA PHE A 18 -20.97 -24.98 10.04
C PHE A 18 -19.46 -25.14 9.84
N ASP A 19 -19.01 -26.38 9.63
CA ASP A 19 -17.59 -26.69 9.38
C ASP A 19 -17.12 -26.06 8.05
N ASP A 20 -17.96 -26.07 7.00
CA ASP A 20 -17.68 -25.39 5.72
C ASP A 20 -17.56 -23.87 5.88
N ILE A 21 -18.49 -23.25 6.61
CA ILE A 21 -18.43 -21.81 6.91
C ILE A 21 -17.15 -21.47 7.66
N LYS A 22 -16.79 -22.27 8.67
CA LYS A 22 -15.57 -22.07 9.45
C LYS A 22 -14.33 -22.15 8.56
N ASN A 23 -14.24 -23.14 7.70
CA ASN A 23 -13.11 -23.29 6.77
C ASN A 23 -13.00 -22.09 5.82
N LYS A 24 -14.13 -21.64 5.24
CA LYS A 24 -14.15 -20.44 4.38
C LYS A 24 -13.72 -19.17 5.11
N LEU A 25 -14.09 -19.04 6.38
CA LEU A 25 -13.70 -17.90 7.20
C LEU A 25 -12.20 -17.93 7.51
N ASP A 26 -11.64 -19.09 7.81
CA ASP A 26 -10.21 -19.26 8.04
C ASP A 26 -9.41 -18.98 6.75
N ASP A 27 -9.87 -19.45 5.58
CA ASP A 27 -9.28 -19.11 4.28
C ASP A 27 -9.31 -17.60 4.00
N ALA A 28 -10.44 -16.95 4.27
CA ALA A 28 -10.59 -15.51 4.10
C ALA A 28 -9.61 -14.72 5.02
N ARG A 29 -9.40 -15.19 6.25
CA ARG A 29 -8.41 -14.60 7.17
C ARG A 29 -6.98 -14.75 6.65
N VAL A 30 -6.62 -15.90 6.10
CA VAL A 30 -5.31 -16.10 5.47
C VAL A 30 -5.10 -15.13 4.31
N GLN A 31 -6.13 -14.94 3.47
CA GLN A 31 -6.08 -13.95 2.39
C GLN A 31 -5.93 -12.53 2.92
N GLN A 32 -6.65 -12.17 3.98
CA GLN A 32 -6.52 -10.87 4.63
C GLN A 32 -5.09 -10.62 5.10
N THR A 33 -4.48 -11.56 5.83
CA THR A 33 -3.09 -11.42 6.30
C THR A 33 -2.11 -11.28 5.12
N ASN A 34 -2.32 -12.00 4.03
CA ASN A 34 -1.47 -11.88 2.83
C ASN A 34 -1.59 -10.48 2.18
N LEU A 35 -2.80 -9.92 2.14
CA LEU A 35 -3.03 -8.56 1.63
C LEU A 35 -2.39 -7.52 2.55
N GLU A 36 -2.52 -7.66 3.87
CA GLU A 36 -1.89 -6.78 4.85
C GLU A 36 -0.36 -6.78 4.71
N ASN A 37 0.26 -7.95 4.54
CA ASN A 37 1.69 -8.07 4.27
C ASN A 37 2.08 -7.39 2.95
N THR A 38 1.28 -7.60 1.90
CA THR A 38 1.51 -6.96 0.60
C THR A 38 1.44 -5.44 0.71
N ILE A 39 0.48 -4.91 1.45
CA ILE A 39 0.34 -3.48 1.72
C ILE A 39 1.56 -2.95 2.47
N ALA A 40 2.00 -3.66 3.52
CA ALA A 40 3.19 -3.27 4.29
C ALA A 40 4.45 -3.21 3.40
N ASP A 41 4.66 -4.20 2.54
CA ASP A 41 5.77 -4.24 1.59
C ASP A 41 5.70 -3.10 0.57
N LEU A 42 4.51 -2.81 0.03
CA LEU A 42 4.32 -1.71 -0.91
C LEU A 42 4.60 -0.35 -0.26
N LEU A 43 4.16 -0.15 0.99
CA LEU A 43 4.45 1.06 1.75
C LEU A 43 5.96 1.21 2.02
N ALA A 44 6.65 0.12 2.36
CA ALA A 44 8.11 0.13 2.52
C ALA A 44 8.82 0.51 1.20
N LYS A 45 8.45 -0.13 0.09
CA LYS A 45 8.98 0.19 -1.25
C LYS A 45 8.68 1.64 -1.65
N GLN A 46 7.49 2.15 -1.34
CA GLN A 46 7.13 3.53 -1.60
C GLN A 46 8.01 4.52 -0.81
N ARG A 47 8.28 4.24 0.47
CA ARG A 47 9.19 5.05 1.30
C ARG A 47 10.60 5.06 0.75
N GLU A 48 11.13 3.90 0.36
CA GLU A 48 12.45 3.81 -0.26
C GLU A 48 12.54 4.55 -1.60
N ALA A 49 11.52 4.41 -2.45
CA ALA A 49 11.46 5.11 -3.73
C ALA A 49 11.41 6.64 -3.52
N ARG A 50 10.63 7.10 -2.54
CA ARG A 50 10.57 8.52 -2.14
C ARG A 50 11.93 9.03 -1.66
N LYS A 51 12.63 8.23 -0.83
CA LYS A 51 13.99 8.56 -0.36
C LYS A 51 14.99 8.64 -1.52
N LYS A 52 15.06 7.62 -2.37
CA LYS A 52 15.92 7.61 -3.56
C LYS A 52 15.66 8.81 -4.47
N ARG A 53 14.38 9.15 -4.69
CA ARG A 53 14.01 10.34 -5.47
C ARG A 53 14.50 11.64 -4.81
N ARG A 54 14.33 11.78 -3.50
CA ARG A 54 14.84 12.94 -2.74
C ARG A 54 16.35 13.07 -2.88
N ASP A 55 17.09 11.97 -2.67
CA ASP A 55 18.55 11.95 -2.75
C ASP A 55 19.03 12.35 -4.16
N ALA A 56 18.35 11.86 -5.21
CA ALA A 56 18.65 12.24 -6.60
C ALA A 56 18.37 13.73 -6.89
N ILE A 57 17.29 14.29 -6.35
CA ILE A 57 16.97 15.72 -6.48
C ILE A 57 18.05 16.58 -5.83
N LEU A 58 18.47 16.23 -4.62
CA LEU A 58 19.52 16.95 -3.90
C LEU A 58 20.88 16.85 -4.60
N ALA A 59 21.22 15.66 -5.13
CA ALA A 59 22.43 15.48 -5.92
C ALA A 59 22.41 16.32 -7.22
N ALA A 60 21.25 16.43 -7.88
CA ALA A 60 21.08 17.26 -9.07
C ALA A 60 21.22 18.76 -8.77
N ASP A 61 20.67 19.24 -7.64
CA ASP A 61 20.83 20.63 -7.20
C ASP A 61 22.29 20.93 -6.84
N ALA A 62 22.97 20.02 -6.13
CA ALA A 62 24.40 20.13 -5.82
C ALA A 62 25.28 20.12 -7.08
N ALA A 63 24.85 19.45 -8.15
CA ALA A 63 25.52 19.47 -9.46
C ALA A 63 25.23 20.75 -10.28
N GLY A 64 24.44 21.69 -9.74
CA GLY A 64 24.10 22.94 -10.41
C GLY A 64 23.07 22.81 -11.54
N ILE A 65 22.31 21.71 -11.59
CA ILE A 65 21.25 21.54 -12.59
C ILE A 65 20.12 22.54 -12.30
N PRO A 66 19.60 23.26 -13.31
CA PRO A 66 18.51 24.20 -13.08
C PRO A 66 17.30 23.52 -12.45
N ARG A 67 16.81 24.08 -11.33
CA ARG A 67 15.66 23.58 -10.56
C ARG A 67 14.40 23.34 -11.41
N LEU A 68 14.21 24.15 -12.46
CA LEU A 68 13.16 23.96 -13.46
C LEU A 68 13.23 22.58 -14.13
N ARG A 69 14.43 22.15 -14.51
CA ARG A 69 14.69 20.86 -15.14
C ARG A 69 14.54 19.72 -14.13
N ILE A 70 15.04 19.91 -12.90
CA ILE A 70 14.89 18.93 -11.82
C ILE A 70 13.41 18.66 -11.52
N SER A 71 12.57 19.70 -11.39
CA SER A 71 11.13 19.55 -11.17
C SER A 71 10.45 18.74 -12.28
N LYS A 72 10.80 19.00 -13.55
CA LYS A 72 10.23 18.27 -14.69
C LYS A 72 10.61 16.79 -14.69
N GLU A 73 11.89 16.48 -14.49
CA GLU A 73 12.42 15.10 -14.55
C GLU A 73 12.06 14.27 -13.30
N SER A 74 11.92 14.92 -12.14
CA SER A 74 11.53 14.25 -10.89
C SER A 74 10.02 14.03 -10.74
N GLY A 75 9.21 14.64 -11.61
CA GLY A 75 7.75 14.65 -11.50
C GLY A 75 7.25 15.37 -10.24
N MET A 76 8.09 16.18 -9.58
CA MET A 76 7.72 16.89 -8.35
C MET A 76 7.17 18.28 -8.69
N ARG A 77 6.01 18.63 -8.12
CA ARG A 77 5.47 20.00 -8.20
C ARG A 77 6.52 20.99 -7.67
N ARG A 78 6.65 22.14 -8.35
CA ARG A 78 7.67 23.14 -7.99
C ARG A 78 7.58 23.60 -6.55
N SER A 79 6.37 23.82 -6.03
CA SER A 79 6.12 24.20 -4.63
C SER A 79 6.76 23.21 -3.66
N ASN A 80 6.56 21.91 -3.90
CA ASN A 80 7.08 20.82 -3.07
C ASN A 80 8.60 20.70 -3.19
N MET A 81 9.16 20.97 -4.37
CA MET A 81 10.60 20.97 -4.60
C MET A 81 11.30 22.16 -3.91
N TYR A 82 10.69 23.35 -3.90
CA TYR A 82 11.25 24.49 -3.18
C TYR A 82 11.22 24.27 -1.66
N LYS A 83 10.13 23.72 -1.12
CA LYS A 83 10.08 23.27 0.29
C LYS A 83 11.23 22.31 0.61
N LEU A 84 11.49 21.33 -0.26
CA LEU A 84 12.58 20.37 -0.08
C LEU A 84 13.98 21.02 -0.01
N PHE A 85 14.17 22.15 -0.70
CA PHE A 85 15.43 22.90 -0.67
C PHE A 85 15.51 23.93 0.47
N GLU A 86 14.37 24.44 0.94
CA GLU A 86 14.26 25.42 2.02
C GLU A 86 14.27 24.76 3.41
N GLU A 87 13.56 23.64 3.57
CA GLU A 87 13.59 22.79 4.76
C GLU A 87 14.84 21.90 4.69
N GLY A 88 15.96 22.47 5.09
CA GLY A 88 17.17 21.71 5.36
C GLY A 88 16.87 20.51 6.27
N SER A 89 16.95 19.31 5.70
CA SER A 89 17.33 18.07 6.37
C SER A 89 16.42 17.38 7.41
N ASP A 90 15.17 17.79 7.71
CA ASP A 90 14.36 16.96 8.63
C ASP A 90 12.84 17.19 8.54
N ASP A 91 12.18 16.50 7.61
CA ASP A 91 10.80 16.07 7.86
C ASP A 91 10.54 14.74 7.14
N SER A 92 10.13 13.75 7.92
CA SER A 92 9.82 12.38 7.50
C SER A 92 8.52 12.25 6.70
N THR A 93 7.91 13.37 6.31
CA THR A 93 6.65 13.39 5.59
C THR A 93 6.81 14.12 4.25
N PRO A 94 7.08 13.39 3.15
CA PRO A 94 7.11 14.00 1.82
C PRO A 94 5.72 14.57 1.51
N PRO A 95 5.64 15.77 0.91
CA PRO A 95 4.37 16.41 0.62
C PRO A 95 3.51 15.48 -0.23
N ASP A 96 2.25 15.35 0.18
CA ASP A 96 1.28 14.48 -0.47
C ASP A 96 1.28 14.74 -1.97
N VAL A 97 1.54 13.66 -2.72
CA VAL A 97 1.15 13.61 -4.11
C VAL A 97 -0.35 13.35 -4.06
N GLU A 98 -1.13 14.41 -3.86
CA GLU A 98 -2.56 14.33 -4.11
C GLU A 98 -2.74 13.86 -5.55
N ASP A 99 -3.60 12.84 -5.67
CA ASP A 99 -3.98 12.19 -6.91
C ASP A 99 -4.19 13.23 -8.02
N SER A 100 -3.72 12.86 -9.19
CA SER A 100 -3.96 13.62 -10.41
C SER A 100 -5.45 13.63 -10.70
N ASP A 101 -6.15 14.68 -10.24
CA ASP A 101 -7.41 15.07 -10.84
C ASP A 101 -7.12 15.42 -12.32
N PRO A 102 -7.71 14.69 -13.28
CA PRO A 102 -7.59 15.04 -14.68
C PRO A 102 -8.53 16.21 -14.92
N GLN A 103 -8.01 17.45 -14.86
CA GLN A 103 -8.77 18.59 -15.38
C GLN A 103 -8.55 18.70 -16.89
N GLU A 104 -9.67 18.55 -17.60
CA GLU A 104 -9.90 18.76 -19.03
C GLU A 104 -9.36 20.11 -19.56
#